data_AF-A0A7T8GPT7-F1
#
_entry.id   AF-A0A7T8GPT7-F1
#
_cell.length_a   1.000
_cell.length_b   1.000
_cell.length_c   1.000
_cell.angle_alpha   90.00
_cell.angle_beta   90.00
_cell.angle_gamma   90.00
#
_symmetry.space_group_name_H-M   'P 1'
#
loop_
_entity.id
_entity.type
_entity.pdbx_description
1 polymer ?
#
loop_
_entity_poly.entity_id
_entity_poly.type
_entity_poly.pdbx_seq_one_letter_code
_entity_poly.pdbx_strand_id
1 'polypeptide(L)' 'MQTAWRERNPEARIKAAKEAIASNPECATGYILLAEEEATDIVEAEAKFREAYRIAEQNHR' A
#
# COMPACT_ATOMS: atom_id res chain seq x y z
N MET A 1 1.30 9.56 -4.05
CA MET A 1 1.02 8.11 -4.21
C MET A 1 0.58 7.73 -5.62
N GLN A 2 -0.33 8.44 -6.31
CA GLN A 2 -0.72 8.09 -7.68
C GLN A 2 0.43 8.07 -8.71
N THR A 3 1.53 8.78 -8.46
CA THR A 3 2.74 8.73 -9.30
C THR A 3 3.52 7.43 -9.16
N ALA A 4 3.41 6.70 -8.04
CA ALA A 4 4.13 5.46 -7.80
C ALA A 4 3.70 4.36 -8.80
N TRP A 5 2.42 4.24 -9.13
CA TRP A 5 1.94 3.30 -10.15
C TRP A 5 2.40 3.63 -11.58
N ARG A 6 2.90 4.85 -11.83
CA ARG A 6 3.49 5.22 -13.13
C ARG A 6 4.94 4.75 -13.26
N GLU A 7 5.60 4.43 -12.14
CA GLU A 7 6.95 3.89 -12.13
C GLU A 7 6.96 2.46 -12.67
N ARG A 8 7.90 2.15 -13.56
CA ARG A 8 8.01 0.85 -14.22
C ARG A 8 8.79 -0.15 -13.37
N ASN A 9 9.72 0.31 -12.54
CA ASN A 9 10.50 -0.54 -11.66
C ASN A 9 9.66 -0.97 -10.42
N PRO A 10 9.32 -2.27 -10.26
CA PRO A 10 8.56 -2.76 -9.11
C PRO A 10 9.24 -2.48 -7.77
N GLU A 11 10.57 -2.61 -7.69
CA GLU A 11 11.30 -2.35 -6.44
C GLU A 11 11.19 -0.88 -6.02
N ALA A 12 11.20 0.04 -6.98
CA ALA A 12 11.00 1.46 -6.73
C ALA A 12 9.57 1.76 -6.25
N ARG A 13 8.55 1.06 -6.79
CA ARG A 13 7.17 1.15 -6.30
C ARG A 13 7.04 0.68 -4.86
N ILE A 14 7.58 -0.50 -4.55
CA ILE A 14 7.57 -1.09 -3.20
C ILE A 14 8.29 -0.16 -2.21
N LYS A 15 9.47 0.36 -2.59
CA LYS A 15 10.22 1.30 -1.75
C LYS A 15 9.40 2.56 -1.45
N ALA A 16 8.79 3.17 -2.46
CA ALA A 16 7.95 4.35 -2.27
C ALA A 16 6.74 4.08 -1.36
N ALA A 17 6.13 2.89 -1.47
CA ALA A 17 5.03 2.48 -0.59
C ALA A 17 5.49 2.36 0.88
N LYS A 18 6.64 1.72 1.11
CA LYS A 18 7.21 1.57 2.46
C LYS A 18 7.60 2.92 3.07
N GLU A 19 8.21 3.80 2.29
CA GLU A 19 8.54 5.16 2.74
C GLU A 19 7.29 5.98 3.08
N ALA A 20 6.22 5.84 2.29
CA ALA A 20 4.95 6.50 2.57
C ALA A 20 4.32 6.01 3.88
N ILE A 21 4.35 4.70 4.15
CA ILE A 21 3.84 4.11 5.41
C ILE A 21 4.73 4.51 6.61
N ALA A 22 6.05 4.53 6.43
CA ALA A 22 6.98 4.95 7.49
C ALA A 22 6.77 6.42 7.90
N SER A 23 6.43 7.28 6.93
CA SER A 23 6.12 8.69 7.17
C SER A 23 4.70 8.88 7.74
N ASN A 24 3.72 8.12 7.22
CA ASN A 24 2.35 8.12 7.70
C ASN A 24 1.83 6.66 7.78
N PRO A 25 1.76 6.08 8.99
CA PRO A 25 1.21 4.73 9.19
C PRO A 25 -0.23 4.57 8.71
N GLU A 26 -0.99 5.65 8.55
CA GLU A 26 -2.36 5.65 8.04
C GLU A 26 -2.40 5.95 6.52
N CYS A 27 -1.41 5.48 5.77
CA CYS A 27 -1.37 5.59 4.32
C CYS A 27 -2.08 4.41 3.63
N ALA A 28 -3.41 4.48 3.48
CA ALA A 28 -4.21 3.43 2.83
C ALA A 28 -3.65 3.02 1.45
N THR A 29 -3.27 3.98 0.62
CA THR A 29 -2.68 3.70 -0.70
C THR A 29 -1.33 2.98 -0.62
N GLY A 30 -0.58 3.13 0.48
CA GLY A 30 0.70 2.45 0.69
C GLY A 30 0.47 0.95 0.85
N TYR A 31 -0.50 0.59 1.67
CA TYR A 31 -0.88 -0.80 1.89
C TYR A 31 -1.46 -1.45 0.63
N ILE A 32 -2.25 -0.73 -0.17
CA ILE A 32 -2.74 -1.24 -1.47
C ILE A 32 -1.57 -1.60 -2.38
N LEU A 33 -0.59 -0.70 -2.55
CA LEU A 33 0.55 -0.96 -3.43
C LEU A 33 1.41 -2.14 -2.95
N LEU A 34 1.60 -2.29 -1.63
CA LEU A 34 2.29 -3.45 -1.08
C LEU A 34 1.50 -4.76 -1.24
N ALA A 35 0.18 -4.71 -1.21
CA ALA A 35 -0.67 -5.87 -1.47
C ALA A 35 -0.54 -6.34 -2.92
N GLU A 36 -0.43 -5.41 -3.87
CA GLU A 36 -0.31 -5.71 -5.30
C GLU A 36 1.09 -6.19 -5.70
N GLU A 37 2.15 -5.65 -5.08
CA GLU A 37 3.53 -5.83 -5.56
C GLU A 37 4.40 -6.74 -4.68
N GLU A 38 4.15 -6.80 -3.37
CA GLU A 38 5.01 -7.52 -2.41
C GLU A 38 4.37 -8.79 -1.84
N ALA A 39 3.05 -8.93 -1.90
CA ALA A 39 2.38 -10.13 -1.42
C ALA A 39 2.77 -11.37 -2.24
N THR A 40 3.22 -12.41 -1.54
CA THR A 40 3.62 -13.68 -2.18
C THR A 40 2.47 -14.67 -2.30
N ASP A 41 1.41 -14.47 -1.52
CA ASP A 41 0.18 -15.24 -1.59
C ASP A 41 -1.07 -14.37 -1.34
N ILE A 42 -2.23 -15.00 -1.52
CA ILE A 42 -3.53 -14.34 -1.39
C ILE A 42 -3.84 -13.89 0.04
N VAL A 43 -3.30 -14.58 1.05
CA VAL A 43 -3.55 -14.27 2.47
C VAL A 43 -2.77 -13.02 2.86
N GLU A 44 -1.53 -12.88 2.41
CA GLU A 44 -0.73 -11.67 2.60
C GLU A 44 -1.32 -10.46 1.89
N ALA A 45 -1.85 -10.64 0.67
CA ALA A 45 -2.53 -9.59 -0.06
C ALA A 45 -3.81 -9.14 0.69
N GLU A 46 -4.64 -10.10 1.12
CA GLU A 46 -5.88 -9.82 1.85
C GLU A 46 -5.61 -9.06 3.15
N ALA A 47 -4.60 -9.48 3.93
CA ALA A 47 -4.24 -8.80 5.18
C ALA A 47 -3.90 -7.31 4.96
N LYS A 48 -3.12 -7.02 3.90
CA LYS A 48 -2.76 -5.64 3.54
C LYS A 48 -3.97 -4.85 3.03
N PHE A 49 -4.85 -5.45 2.21
CA PHE A 49 -6.07 -4.80 1.76
C PHE A 49 -7.07 -4.51 2.89
N ARG A 50 -7.20 -5.40 3.88
CA ARG A 50 -8.03 -5.16 5.07
C ARG A 50 -7.53 -3.94 5.86
N GLU A 51 -6.23 -3.79 6.00
CA GLU A 51 -5.65 -2.63 6.68
C GLU A 51 -5.87 -1.34 5.88
N ALA A 52 -5.69 -1.39 4.56
CA ALA A 52 -6.01 -0.26 3.69
C ALA A 52 -7.49 0.15 3.80
N TYR A 53 -8.40 -0.81 3.84
CA TYR A 53 -9.84 -0.58 4.00
C TYR A 53 -10.15 0.07 5.36
N ARG A 54 -9.60 -0.45 6.45
CA ARG A 54 -9.76 0.10 7.80
C ARG A 54 -9.38 1.58 7.86
N ILE A 55 -8.23 1.92 7.28
CA ILE A 55 -7.71 3.30 7.24
C ILE A 55 -8.60 4.19 6.35
N ALA A 56 -9.01 3.70 5.18
CA ALA A 56 -9.86 4.45 4.26
C ALA A 56 -11.23 4.78 4.89
N GLU A 57 -11.83 3.82 5.60
CA GLU A 57 -13.07 4.02 6.36
C GLU A 57 -12.93 5.06 7.47
N GLN A 58 -11.80 5.07 8.18
CA GLN A 58 -11.53 6.08 9.22
C GLN A 58 -11.39 7.49 8.63
N ASN A 59 -10.72 7.62 7.47
CA ASN A 59 -10.51 8.90 6.81
C ASN A 59 -11.77 9.45 6.10
N HIS A 60 -12.78 8.61 5.85
CA HIS A 60 -14.02 9.03 5.20
C HIS A 60 -15.06 9.61 6.18
N ARG A 61 -14.93 9.29 7.47
CA ARG A 61 -15.82 9.79 8.54
C ARG A 61 -15.45 11.20 8.98
#